data_AF-A0AAN7FTL9-F1
#
_entry.id   AF-A0AAN7FTL9-F1
#
_cell.length_a   1.000
_cell.length_b   1.000
_cell.length_c   1.000
_cell.angle_alpha   90.00
_cell.angle_beta   90.00
_cell.angle_gamma   90.00
#
_symmetry.space_group_name_H-M   'P 1'
#
loop_
_entity.id
_entity.type
_entity.pdbx_description
1 polymer ?
#
loop_
_entity_poly.entity_id
_entity_poly.type
_entity_poly.pdbx_seq_one_letter_code
_entity_poly.pdbx_strand_id
1 'polypeptide(L)'
;MDLIVSLIVLLTFCRGISGATFTLLNKCDYTVWPGILANAGSSKLDSTGFELGSGGSRILQAPPNWSGRFWGRTGCTFDPNTGQGSCTTGDCGSNQVECNGGGQKPPATLAEFTVGSVTQDFYDVSLVDGYNLPLIIDPSGGSGNCLSVGCVTDLNRQCPNELRGGDGSACNSACDALGSDEYCCRGAYGSPNTCKPSIYSEMFKAACPRAYSYAYDDATSTFTCTSADYTITFCPSSTSQKAATNTPPTTTTNTTNSSGTESGEAPVETNSSWLPLFSTGDSSKTLSSCNSLIVTLPSFLFLFLLYS
;
A
#
# COMPACT_ATOMS: atom_id res chain seq x y z
N MET A 1 -45.10 2.60 -24.06
CA MET A 1 -44.41 1.67 -23.15
C MET A 1 -42.92 1.55 -23.47
N ASP A 2 -42.50 1.96 -24.67
CA ASP A 2 -41.13 1.82 -25.20
C ASP A 2 -40.07 2.71 -24.53
N LEU A 3 -40.48 3.86 -23.99
CA LEU A 3 -39.57 4.75 -23.25
C LEU A 3 -39.19 4.15 -21.88
N ILE A 4 -40.14 3.49 -21.22
CA ILE A 4 -39.91 2.83 -19.92
C ILE A 4 -39.04 1.59 -20.11
N VAL A 5 -39.28 0.80 -21.17
CA VAL A 5 -38.45 -0.35 -21.53
C VAL A 5 -37.03 0.10 -21.92
N SER A 6 -36.88 1.16 -22.71
CA SER A 6 -35.56 1.74 -23.03
C SER A 6 -34.82 2.28 -21.79
N LEU A 7 -35.53 2.91 -20.85
CA LEU A 7 -34.94 3.39 -19.60
C LEU A 7 -34.50 2.25 -18.69
N ILE A 8 -35.30 1.17 -18.59
CA ILE A 8 -34.96 -0.03 -17.83
C ILE A 8 -33.77 -0.77 -18.47
N VAL A 9 -33.69 -0.84 -19.80
CA VAL A 9 -32.56 -1.41 -20.54
C VAL A 9 -31.29 -0.55 -20.35
N LEU A 10 -31.39 0.77 -20.38
CA LEU A 10 -30.27 1.68 -20.11
C LEU A 10 -29.76 1.56 -18.65
N LEU A 11 -30.68 1.41 -17.69
CA LEU A 11 -30.35 1.19 -16.27
C LEU A 11 -29.82 -0.22 -15.97
N THR A 12 -30.16 -1.23 -16.78
CA THR A 12 -29.62 -2.61 -16.63
C THR A 12 -28.28 -2.83 -17.33
N PHE A 13 -27.89 -1.97 -18.28
CA PHE A 13 -26.60 -2.08 -19.00
C PHE A 13 -25.45 -1.23 -18.43
N CYS A 14 -25.68 -0.25 -17.55
CA CYS A 14 -24.57 0.43 -16.86
C CYS A 14 -24.12 -0.41 -15.64
N ARG A 15 -23.54 -1.61 -15.87
CA ARG A 15 -22.69 -2.25 -14.86
C ARG A 15 -21.37 -1.51 -14.82
N GLY A 16 -21.14 -0.71 -13.78
CA GLY A 16 -19.84 -0.08 -13.56
C GLY A 16 -18.77 -1.14 -13.37
N ILE A 17 -17.66 -1.05 -14.09
CA ILE A 17 -16.47 -1.84 -13.80
C ILE A 17 -15.80 -1.19 -12.59
N SER A 18 -15.66 -1.92 -11.49
CA SER A 18 -15.08 -1.37 -10.25
C SER A 18 -13.56 -1.52 -10.28
N GLY A 19 -12.85 -0.40 -10.10
CA GLY A 19 -11.46 -0.42 -9.68
C GLY A 19 -11.33 -0.71 -8.18
N ALA A 20 -10.15 -0.40 -7.63
CA ALA A 20 -9.86 -0.56 -6.21
C ALA A 20 -9.33 0.74 -5.60
N THR A 21 -9.71 0.99 -4.34
CA THR A 21 -9.14 2.06 -3.54
C THR A 21 -7.96 1.53 -2.73
N PHE A 22 -6.83 2.22 -2.81
CA PHE A 22 -5.68 1.95 -1.96
C PHE A 22 -5.56 3.05 -0.91
N THR A 23 -5.62 2.68 0.36
CA THR A 23 -5.33 3.58 1.49
C THR A 23 -3.94 3.24 2.02
N LEU A 24 -2.97 4.13 1.79
CA LEU A 24 -1.63 4.00 2.35
C LEU A 24 -1.59 4.68 3.71
N LEU A 25 -1.17 3.96 4.74
CA LEU A 25 -1.13 4.41 6.13
C LEU A 25 0.27 4.24 6.69
N ASN A 26 0.86 5.31 7.21
CA ASN A 26 2.14 5.25 7.90
C ASN A 26 1.91 5.19 9.42
N LYS A 27 2.13 4.03 10.03
CA LYS A 27 2.17 3.90 11.50
C LYS A 27 3.60 3.92 12.06
N CYS A 28 4.63 4.02 11.24
CA CYS A 28 6.00 4.18 11.73
C CYS A 28 6.12 5.48 12.54
N ASP A 29 7.07 5.54 13.47
CA ASP A 29 7.40 6.74 14.25
C ASP A 29 8.30 7.73 13.48
N TYR A 30 8.59 7.42 12.20
CA TYR A 30 9.32 8.23 11.25
C TYR A 30 8.54 8.40 9.94
N THR A 31 8.96 9.38 9.14
CA THR A 31 8.42 9.61 7.79
C THR A 31 8.82 8.48 6.85
N VAL A 32 7.85 8.00 6.08
CA VAL A 32 8.06 7.06 4.97
C VAL A 32 7.75 7.80 3.68
N TRP A 33 8.48 7.50 2.60
CA TRP A 33 8.14 8.02 1.28
C TRP A 33 7.64 6.87 0.40
N PRO A 34 6.32 6.61 0.32
CA PRO A 34 5.81 5.57 -0.55
C PRO A 34 6.26 5.77 -1.99
N GLY A 35 6.59 4.66 -2.64
CA GLY A 35 6.81 4.56 -4.09
C GLY A 35 5.73 3.68 -4.71
N ILE A 36 5.32 4.01 -5.92
CA ILE A 36 4.27 3.31 -6.67
C ILE A 36 4.75 3.09 -8.09
N LEU A 37 4.70 1.84 -8.54
CA LEU A 37 5.03 1.46 -9.90
C LEU A 37 3.88 0.65 -10.49
N ALA A 38 3.31 1.18 -11.57
CA ALA A 38 2.39 0.42 -12.42
C ALA A 38 3.18 -0.56 -13.29
N ASN A 39 2.69 -1.79 -13.43
CA ASN A 39 3.28 -2.80 -14.31
C ASN A 39 3.04 -2.45 -15.78
N ALA A 40 3.78 -3.10 -16.68
CA ALA A 40 3.61 -2.92 -18.12
C ALA A 40 2.15 -3.16 -18.53
N GLY A 41 1.58 -2.22 -19.28
CA GLY A 41 0.18 -2.25 -19.70
C GLY A 41 -0.82 -1.63 -18.71
N SER A 42 -0.39 -1.25 -17.49
CA SER A 42 -1.19 -0.50 -16.54
C SER A 42 -0.88 0.99 -16.58
N SER A 43 -1.88 1.85 -16.36
CA SER A 43 -1.67 3.28 -16.24
C SER A 43 -1.02 3.65 -14.91
N LYS A 44 -0.20 4.71 -14.89
CA LYS A 44 0.23 5.32 -13.64
C LYS A 44 -0.99 5.78 -12.84
N LEU A 45 -0.90 5.71 -11.51
CA LEU A 45 -1.89 6.32 -10.62
C LEU A 45 -1.66 7.82 -10.50
N ASP A 46 -2.48 8.51 -9.71
CA ASP A 46 -2.40 9.96 -9.48
C ASP A 46 -1.04 10.42 -8.90
N SER A 47 -0.27 9.51 -8.33
CA SER A 47 1.12 9.72 -7.89
C SER A 47 1.92 8.43 -8.03
N THR A 48 3.22 8.57 -8.30
CA THR A 48 4.23 7.51 -8.31
C THR A 48 5.16 7.56 -7.10
N GLY A 49 5.08 8.62 -6.28
CA GLY A 49 5.77 8.69 -4.99
C GLY A 49 5.47 9.98 -4.25
N PHE A 50 5.44 9.91 -2.92
CA PHE A 50 5.10 11.05 -2.07
C PHE A 50 5.68 10.91 -0.66
N GLU A 51 5.70 12.00 0.10
CA GLU A 51 6.03 11.99 1.53
C GLU A 51 4.80 11.63 2.36
N LEU A 52 4.98 10.73 3.34
CA LEU A 52 3.94 10.31 4.27
C LEU A 52 4.49 10.34 5.70
N GLY A 53 4.19 11.43 6.42
CA GLY A 53 4.59 11.61 7.82
C GLY A 53 3.99 10.55 8.76
N SER A 54 4.55 10.44 9.97
CA SER A 54 4.07 9.51 11.01
C SER A 54 2.58 9.75 11.33
N GLY A 55 1.79 8.67 11.35
CA GLY A 55 0.34 8.71 11.54
C GLY A 55 -0.45 9.18 10.31
N GLY A 56 0.23 9.59 9.24
CA GLY A 56 -0.41 10.10 8.02
C GLY A 56 -1.01 9.00 7.16
N SER A 57 -2.02 9.38 6.37
CA SER A 57 -2.66 8.49 5.38
C SER A 57 -2.86 9.19 4.04
N ARG A 58 -2.78 8.45 2.94
CA ARG A 58 -3.14 8.94 1.60
C ARG A 58 -3.91 7.89 0.82
N ILE A 59 -4.93 8.33 0.09
CA ILE A 59 -5.75 7.48 -0.76
C ILE A 59 -5.29 7.60 -2.21
N LEU A 60 -5.25 6.48 -2.92
CA LEU A 60 -5.05 6.38 -4.37
C LEU A 60 -6.16 5.55 -4.99
N GLN A 61 -6.59 5.92 -6.19
CA GLN A 61 -7.58 5.16 -6.96
C GLN A 61 -6.89 4.41 -8.09
N ALA A 62 -7.12 3.11 -8.17
CA ALA A 62 -6.67 2.30 -9.29
C ALA A 62 -7.84 1.94 -10.20
N PRO A 63 -7.67 2.03 -11.52
CA PRO A 63 -8.69 1.58 -12.45
C PRO A 63 -8.84 0.05 -12.41
N PRO A 64 -9.93 -0.49 -12.96
CA PRO A 64 -10.05 -1.92 -13.21
C PRO A 64 -8.88 -2.46 -14.06
N ASN A 65 -8.49 -3.72 -13.85
CA ASN A 65 -7.36 -4.36 -14.53
C ASN A 65 -5.98 -3.74 -14.22
N TRP A 66 -5.88 -2.89 -13.18
CA TRP A 66 -4.61 -2.32 -12.79
C TRP A 66 -3.72 -3.37 -12.12
N SER A 67 -2.47 -3.43 -12.55
CA SER A 67 -1.43 -4.24 -11.91
C SER A 67 -0.24 -3.36 -11.57
N GLY A 68 0.34 -3.56 -10.40
CA GLY A 68 1.46 -2.77 -9.92
C GLY A 68 1.83 -3.10 -8.50
N ARG A 69 2.69 -2.25 -7.94
CA ARG A 69 3.26 -2.45 -6.61
C ARG A 69 3.47 -1.15 -5.86
N PHE A 70 3.50 -1.29 -4.55
CA PHE A 70 3.77 -0.24 -3.58
C PHE A 70 4.91 -0.67 -2.66
N TRP A 71 5.73 0.28 -2.22
CA TRP A 71 6.76 0.06 -1.21
C TRP A 71 6.98 1.33 -0.41
N GLY A 72 7.63 1.22 0.75
CA GLY A 72 8.04 2.37 1.55
C GLY A 72 9.53 2.65 1.38
N ARG A 73 9.90 3.91 1.12
CA ARG A 73 11.31 4.36 1.16
C ARG A 73 11.63 4.97 2.52
N THR A 74 12.86 4.78 2.99
CA THR A 74 13.32 5.31 4.29
C THR A 74 14.67 6.04 4.16
N GLY A 75 14.96 6.91 5.13
CA GLY A 75 16.20 7.70 5.15
C GLY A 75 16.30 8.68 3.98
N CYS A 76 15.16 9.18 3.49
CA CYS A 76 15.15 10.07 2.34
C CYS A 76 15.56 11.49 2.71
N THR A 77 16.37 12.10 1.85
CA THR A 77 16.72 13.51 1.93
C THR A 77 16.52 14.15 0.56
N PHE A 78 15.61 15.12 0.49
CA PHE A 78 15.34 15.91 -0.72
C PHE A 78 15.66 17.38 -0.45
N ASP A 79 16.45 17.98 -1.34
CA ASP A 79 16.80 19.39 -1.27
C ASP A 79 15.53 20.24 -1.51
N PRO A 80 15.20 21.18 -0.62
CA PRO A 80 13.95 21.93 -0.69
C PRO A 80 13.90 22.94 -1.85
N ASN A 81 15.04 23.30 -2.44
CA ASN A 81 15.11 24.28 -3.54
C ASN A 81 14.98 23.60 -4.91
N THR A 82 15.50 22.39 -5.04
CA THR A 82 15.61 21.66 -6.30
C THR A 82 14.68 20.45 -6.37
N GLY A 83 14.16 19.97 -5.23
CA GLY A 83 13.40 18.72 -5.12
C GLY A 83 14.24 17.45 -5.34
N GLN A 84 15.56 17.60 -5.52
CA GLN A 84 16.47 16.50 -5.82
C GLN A 84 16.95 15.80 -4.56
N GLY A 85 17.13 14.49 -4.63
CA GLY A 85 17.48 13.69 -3.47
C GLY A 85 17.43 12.19 -3.70
N SER A 86 17.65 11.46 -2.63
CA SER A 86 17.64 10.00 -2.63
C SER A 86 17.24 9.44 -1.26
N CYS A 87 16.98 8.14 -1.23
CA CYS A 87 16.68 7.39 -0.02
C CYS A 87 17.73 6.32 0.28
N THR A 88 17.89 5.98 1.56
CA THR A 88 18.79 4.89 2.00
C THR A 88 18.26 3.53 1.58
N THR A 89 16.94 3.30 1.68
CA THR A 89 16.31 2.03 1.30
C THR A 89 15.14 2.27 0.34
N GLY A 90 14.93 1.33 -0.58
CA GLY A 90 13.84 1.37 -1.56
C GLY A 90 13.91 2.52 -2.57
N ASP A 91 15.01 3.25 -2.65
CA ASP A 91 15.17 4.39 -3.58
C ASP A 91 14.80 3.98 -5.01
N CYS A 92 14.14 4.86 -5.75
CA CYS A 92 13.67 4.56 -7.11
C CYS A 92 14.49 5.20 -8.23
N GLY A 93 15.64 5.81 -7.89
CA GLY A 93 16.60 6.34 -8.85
C GLY A 93 16.12 7.53 -9.67
N SER A 94 14.93 8.08 -9.38
CA SER A 94 14.36 9.21 -10.11
C SER A 94 15.00 10.55 -9.75
N ASN A 95 15.81 10.59 -8.68
CA ASN A 95 16.33 11.81 -8.07
C ASN A 95 15.21 12.80 -7.67
N GLN A 96 14.02 12.29 -7.36
CA GLN A 96 12.82 13.07 -7.03
C GLN A 96 11.95 12.30 -6.03
N VAL A 97 11.02 12.98 -5.37
CA VAL A 97 10.00 12.33 -4.54
C VAL A 97 9.12 11.40 -5.39
N GLU A 98 8.69 11.84 -6.56
CA GLU A 98 7.97 11.02 -7.54
C GLU A 98 8.92 10.00 -8.20
N CYS A 99 8.51 8.72 -8.26
CA CYS A 99 9.36 7.67 -8.85
C CYS A 99 9.35 7.64 -10.38
N ASN A 100 8.36 8.27 -11.04
CA ASN A 100 8.34 8.49 -12.49
C ASN A 100 8.58 7.22 -13.34
N GLY A 101 8.07 6.09 -12.88
CA GLY A 101 8.25 4.77 -13.53
C GLY A 101 9.51 4.01 -13.10
N GLY A 102 10.35 4.59 -12.26
CA GLY A 102 11.42 3.89 -11.56
C GLY A 102 10.86 2.90 -10.54
N GLY A 103 11.42 1.69 -10.52
CA GLY A 103 11.15 0.69 -9.49
C GLY A 103 12.06 0.87 -8.28
N GLN A 104 11.70 0.21 -7.18
CA GLN A 104 12.54 0.13 -6.00
C GLN A 104 13.93 -0.44 -6.33
N LYS A 105 14.97 0.14 -5.73
CA LYS A 105 16.26 -0.49 -5.56
C LYS A 105 16.20 -1.37 -4.29
N PRO A 106 16.42 -2.69 -4.40
CA PRO A 106 16.48 -3.57 -3.24
C PRO A 106 17.54 -3.12 -2.21
N PRO A 107 17.32 -3.37 -0.92
CA PRO A 107 16.20 -4.12 -0.35
C PRO A 107 14.93 -3.29 -0.12
N ALA A 108 13.76 -3.87 -0.43
CA ALA A 108 12.46 -3.26 -0.14
C ALA A 108 11.34 -4.30 -0.02
N THR A 109 10.52 -4.18 1.03
CA THR A 109 9.29 -4.96 1.16
C THR A 109 8.22 -4.43 0.20
N LEU A 110 7.63 -5.32 -0.59
CA LEU A 110 6.65 -4.95 -1.61
C LEU A 110 5.24 -5.35 -1.21
N ALA A 111 4.27 -4.52 -1.60
CA ALA A 111 2.86 -4.88 -1.70
C ALA A 111 2.49 -4.93 -3.18
N GLU A 112 2.14 -6.11 -3.69
CA GLU A 112 1.91 -6.34 -5.11
C GLU A 112 0.43 -6.64 -5.35
N PHE A 113 -0.10 -6.13 -6.47
CA PHE A 113 -1.52 -6.24 -6.81
C PHE A 113 -1.74 -6.49 -8.30
N THR A 114 -2.77 -7.28 -8.59
CA THR A 114 -3.46 -7.34 -9.87
C THR A 114 -4.96 -7.24 -9.58
N VAL A 115 -5.52 -6.06 -9.83
CA VAL A 115 -6.93 -5.73 -9.61
C VAL A 115 -7.74 -6.27 -10.78
N GLY A 116 -8.71 -7.14 -10.51
CA GLY A 116 -9.62 -7.65 -11.53
C GLY A 116 -10.65 -6.60 -11.97
N SER A 117 -11.16 -6.72 -13.19
CA SER A 117 -12.32 -5.92 -13.65
C SER A 117 -13.65 -6.61 -13.36
N VAL A 118 -13.71 -7.90 -13.67
CA VAL A 118 -14.82 -8.83 -13.42
C VAL A 118 -14.34 -10.12 -12.75
N THR A 119 -13.03 -10.29 -12.64
CA THR A 119 -12.36 -11.42 -12.00
C THR A 119 -11.93 -11.04 -10.59
N GLN A 120 -11.48 -12.02 -9.83
CA GLN A 120 -10.91 -11.81 -8.52
C GLN A 120 -9.59 -11.01 -8.61
N ASP A 121 -9.31 -10.21 -7.59
CA ASP A 121 -8.02 -9.55 -7.41
C ASP A 121 -7.01 -10.57 -6.88
N PHE A 122 -5.75 -10.39 -7.28
CA PHE A 122 -4.61 -11.08 -6.69
C PHE A 122 -3.75 -10.05 -5.96
N TYR A 123 -3.32 -10.37 -4.76
CA TYR A 123 -2.44 -9.51 -3.98
C TYR A 123 -1.56 -10.33 -3.06
N ASP A 124 -0.41 -9.75 -2.72
CA ASP A 124 0.57 -10.36 -1.85
C ASP A 124 1.53 -9.32 -1.26
N VAL A 125 2.23 -9.75 -0.21
CA VAL A 125 3.43 -9.06 0.27
C VAL A 125 4.62 -9.89 -0.13
N SER A 126 5.63 -9.25 -0.72
CA SER A 126 6.79 -9.92 -1.28
C SER A 126 8.09 -9.43 -0.65
N LEU A 127 8.91 -10.40 -0.26
CA LEU A 127 10.27 -10.24 0.25
C LEU A 127 11.32 -10.76 -0.75
N VAL A 128 10.90 -11.01 -2.00
CA VAL A 128 11.78 -11.45 -3.09
C VAL A 128 12.89 -10.43 -3.33
N ASP A 129 12.55 -9.14 -3.22
CA ASP A 129 13.47 -8.00 -3.31
C ASP A 129 13.97 -7.55 -1.92
N GLY A 130 13.94 -8.44 -0.93
CA GLY A 130 14.39 -8.17 0.43
C GLY A 130 13.35 -7.51 1.33
N TYR A 131 13.84 -6.98 2.45
CA TYR A 131 13.03 -6.37 3.51
C TYR A 131 13.70 -5.09 4.00
N ASN A 132 12.92 -4.02 4.18
CA ASN A 132 13.40 -2.78 4.79
C ASN A 132 12.52 -2.31 5.95
N LEU A 133 11.20 -2.45 5.85
CA LEU A 133 10.27 -2.10 6.92
C LEU A 133 9.02 -3.00 6.94
N PRO A 134 8.33 -3.13 8.09
CA PRO A 134 7.17 -4.00 8.19
C PRO A 134 6.00 -3.44 7.37
N LEU A 135 5.27 -4.33 6.69
CA LEU A 135 4.16 -3.97 5.82
C LEU A 135 3.03 -5.00 5.94
N ILE A 136 1.78 -4.53 5.94
CA ILE A 136 0.59 -5.38 5.85
C ILE A 136 -0.42 -4.81 4.85
N ILE A 137 -1.15 -5.71 4.19
CA ILE A 137 -2.30 -5.43 3.32
C ILE A 137 -3.56 -5.95 4.00
N ASP A 138 -4.52 -5.06 4.22
CA ASP A 138 -5.83 -5.37 4.78
C ASP A 138 -6.93 -5.08 3.73
N PRO A 139 -7.55 -6.12 3.14
CA PRO A 139 -8.71 -5.96 2.28
C PRO A 139 -9.97 -5.57 3.06
N SER A 140 -10.88 -4.83 2.43
CA SER A 140 -12.14 -4.35 3.01
C SER A 140 -13.28 -4.36 1.99
N GLY A 141 -14.50 -4.68 2.45
CA GLY A 141 -15.74 -4.64 1.65
C GLY A 141 -15.91 -5.78 0.63
N GLY A 142 -14.85 -6.48 0.23
CA GLY A 142 -14.89 -7.56 -0.75
C GLY A 142 -15.41 -8.90 -0.24
N SER A 143 -15.38 -9.91 -1.13
CA SER A 143 -15.84 -11.27 -0.86
C SER A 143 -14.82 -12.33 -1.31
N GLY A 144 -14.88 -13.52 -0.70
CA GLY A 144 -13.89 -14.59 -0.87
C GLY A 144 -13.00 -14.72 0.37
N ASN A 145 -11.73 -15.09 0.17
CA ASN A 145 -10.79 -15.29 1.28
C ASN A 145 -10.42 -13.96 1.96
N CYS A 146 -10.14 -12.91 1.18
CA CYS A 146 -9.97 -11.52 1.63
C CYS A 146 -9.12 -11.39 2.90
N LEU A 147 -8.03 -12.11 2.87
CA LEU A 147 -7.16 -12.39 3.98
C LEU A 147 -6.18 -11.22 4.18
N SER A 148 -6.04 -10.76 5.43
CA SER A 148 -4.99 -9.81 5.83
C SER A 148 -3.61 -10.49 5.79
N VAL A 149 -2.64 -9.91 5.08
CA VAL A 149 -1.36 -10.55 4.74
C VAL A 149 -0.20 -9.56 4.86
N GLY A 150 0.97 -10.05 5.25
CA GLY A 150 2.14 -9.19 5.37
C GLY A 150 3.26 -9.75 6.21
N CYS A 151 4.21 -8.88 6.51
CA CYS A 151 5.40 -9.14 7.29
C CYS A 151 5.51 -8.09 8.39
N VAL A 152 5.14 -8.47 9.62
CA VAL A 152 5.14 -7.58 10.80
C VAL A 152 6.35 -7.79 11.71
N THR A 153 7.06 -8.90 11.51
CA THR A 153 8.29 -9.23 12.22
C THR A 153 9.42 -8.33 11.72
N ASP A 154 10.18 -7.74 12.64
CA ASP A 154 11.35 -6.94 12.29
C ASP A 154 12.52 -7.83 11.84
N LEU A 155 12.54 -8.16 10.55
CA LEU A 155 13.57 -8.97 9.90
C LEU A 155 14.96 -8.32 9.93
N ASN A 156 15.05 -6.98 10.05
CA ASN A 156 16.35 -6.29 10.11
C ASN A 156 17.16 -6.72 11.34
N ARG A 157 16.49 -7.07 12.45
CA ARG A 157 17.14 -7.56 13.68
C ARG A 157 17.67 -8.99 13.55
N GLN A 158 17.14 -9.76 12.62
CA GLN A 158 17.48 -11.16 12.39
C GLN A 158 18.31 -11.34 11.11
N CYS A 159 18.62 -10.25 10.42
CA CYS A 159 19.32 -10.28 9.14
C CYS A 159 20.75 -10.81 9.30
N PRO A 160 21.11 -11.92 8.61
CA PRO A 160 22.46 -12.43 8.53
C PRO A 160 23.42 -11.37 8.01
N ASN A 161 24.67 -11.41 8.45
CA ASN A 161 25.64 -10.35 8.15
C ASN A 161 25.86 -10.19 6.64
N GLU A 162 25.89 -11.30 5.92
CA GLU A 162 26.04 -11.39 4.47
C GLU A 162 24.84 -10.84 3.69
N LEU A 163 23.68 -10.68 4.32
CA LEU A 163 22.48 -10.11 3.70
C LEU A 163 22.21 -8.66 4.13
N ARG A 164 23.00 -8.07 5.02
CA ARG A 164 22.75 -6.69 5.48
C ARG A 164 22.89 -5.69 4.33
N GLY A 165 21.90 -4.83 4.18
CA GLY A 165 21.82 -3.78 3.16
C GLY A 165 21.35 -2.45 3.75
N GLY A 166 21.28 -1.40 2.92
CA GLY A 166 20.79 -0.08 3.33
C GLY A 166 21.54 0.48 4.54
N ASP A 167 22.88 0.46 4.49
CA ASP A 167 23.76 0.87 5.60
C ASP A 167 23.52 0.10 6.92
N GLY A 168 23.04 -1.13 6.80
CA GLY A 168 22.71 -2.02 7.93
C GLY A 168 21.29 -1.83 8.48
N SER A 169 20.48 -0.97 7.87
CA SER A 169 19.08 -0.73 8.25
C SER A 169 18.06 -1.59 7.50
N ALA A 170 18.53 -2.44 6.57
CA ALA A 170 17.67 -3.30 5.77
C ALA A 170 18.32 -4.69 5.52
N CYS A 171 17.52 -5.63 5.02
CA CYS A 171 17.95 -6.99 4.73
C CYS A 171 17.69 -7.34 3.26
N ASN A 172 18.77 -7.59 2.51
CA ASN A 172 18.69 -8.09 1.14
C ASN A 172 18.13 -9.50 1.08
N SER A 173 17.49 -9.82 -0.04
CA SER A 173 17.29 -11.21 -0.42
C SER A 173 18.63 -11.89 -0.72
N ALA A 174 18.66 -13.22 -0.74
CA ALA A 174 19.84 -13.94 -1.19
C ALA A 174 20.16 -13.69 -2.67
N CYS A 175 19.15 -13.42 -3.50
CA CYS A 175 19.37 -13.07 -4.90
C CYS A 175 20.14 -11.74 -5.01
N ASP A 176 19.69 -10.71 -4.29
CA ASP A 176 20.30 -9.38 -4.35
C ASP A 176 21.70 -9.35 -3.75
N ALA A 177 21.92 -10.08 -2.65
CA ALA A 177 23.21 -10.08 -1.96
C ALA A 177 24.25 -11.00 -2.61
N LEU A 178 23.84 -12.18 -3.10
CA LEU A 178 24.75 -13.26 -3.50
C LEU A 178 24.72 -13.55 -5.01
N GLY A 179 23.67 -13.12 -5.72
CA GLY A 179 23.61 -13.08 -7.18
C GLY A 179 23.65 -14.42 -7.90
N SER A 180 23.52 -15.55 -7.19
CA SER A 180 23.57 -16.89 -7.79
C SER A 180 22.28 -17.19 -8.56
N ASP A 181 22.39 -18.01 -9.62
CA ASP A 181 21.21 -18.41 -10.40
C ASP A 181 20.20 -19.22 -9.60
N GLU A 182 20.65 -19.93 -8.57
CA GLU A 182 19.79 -20.69 -7.66
C GLU A 182 18.98 -19.75 -6.77
N TYR A 183 19.58 -18.70 -6.20
CA TYR A 183 18.84 -17.74 -5.37
C TYR A 183 17.92 -16.84 -6.20
N CYS A 184 18.34 -16.50 -7.42
CA CYS A 184 17.58 -15.64 -8.33
C CYS A 184 16.60 -16.41 -9.22
N CYS A 185 16.53 -17.74 -9.09
CA CYS A 185 15.70 -18.60 -9.94
C CYS A 185 15.88 -18.35 -11.45
N ARG A 186 17.14 -18.29 -11.92
CA ARG A 186 17.50 -18.05 -13.33
C ARG A 186 18.07 -19.30 -13.99
N GLY A 187 18.08 -19.30 -15.32
CA GLY A 187 18.72 -20.37 -16.10
C GLY A 187 18.14 -21.75 -15.78
N ALA A 188 18.98 -22.68 -15.32
CA ALA A 188 18.56 -24.03 -14.91
C ALA A 188 17.53 -24.03 -13.76
N TYR A 189 17.50 -22.97 -12.95
CA TYR A 189 16.57 -22.78 -11.84
C TYR A 189 15.34 -21.94 -12.24
N GLY A 190 15.11 -21.72 -13.53
CA GLY A 190 14.01 -20.89 -14.06
C GLY A 190 12.61 -21.52 -13.99
N SER A 191 12.36 -22.46 -13.08
CA SER A 191 11.03 -23.07 -12.91
C SER A 191 10.75 -23.42 -11.45
N PRO A 192 9.48 -23.52 -11.03
CA PRO A 192 9.12 -23.98 -9.68
C PRO A 192 9.65 -25.38 -9.35
N ASN A 193 9.86 -26.21 -10.38
CA ASN A 193 10.38 -27.57 -10.21
C ASN A 193 11.88 -27.59 -9.92
N THR A 194 12.63 -26.57 -10.36
CA THR A 194 14.09 -26.53 -10.27
C THR A 194 14.61 -25.51 -9.26
N CYS A 195 13.94 -24.36 -9.06
CA CYS A 195 14.28 -23.44 -7.98
C CYS A 195 13.65 -23.92 -6.66
N LYS A 196 14.48 -24.25 -5.67
CA LYS A 196 14.01 -24.69 -4.36
C LYS A 196 14.24 -23.60 -3.30
N PRO A 197 13.46 -23.60 -2.20
CA PRO A 197 13.75 -22.74 -1.08
C PRO A 197 15.19 -22.92 -0.60
N SER A 198 15.82 -21.81 -0.25
CA SER A 198 17.15 -21.78 0.37
C SER A 198 17.04 -21.54 1.86
N ILE A 199 18.13 -21.70 2.61
CA ILE A 199 18.16 -21.34 4.03
C ILE A 199 17.75 -19.87 4.28
N TYR A 200 18.06 -18.97 3.34
CA TYR A 200 17.71 -17.56 3.45
C TYR A 200 16.21 -17.32 3.21
N SER A 201 15.64 -17.92 2.16
CA SER A 201 14.20 -17.77 1.89
C SER A 201 13.35 -18.51 2.92
N GLU A 202 13.82 -19.62 3.48
CA GLU A 202 13.18 -20.29 4.61
C GLU A 202 13.19 -19.41 5.87
N MET A 203 14.27 -18.66 6.13
CA MET A 203 14.34 -17.72 7.25
C MET A 203 13.33 -16.57 7.08
N PHE A 204 13.23 -15.98 5.88
CA PHE A 204 12.22 -14.98 5.57
C PHE A 204 10.81 -15.55 5.72
N LYS A 205 10.59 -16.79 5.26
CA LYS A 205 9.29 -17.46 5.37
C LYS A 205 8.90 -17.76 6.81
N ALA A 206 9.84 -18.21 7.63
CA ALA A 206 9.61 -18.48 9.04
C ALA A 206 9.21 -17.21 9.80
N ALA A 207 9.85 -16.07 9.48
CA ALA A 207 9.50 -14.78 10.07
C ALA A 207 8.15 -14.24 9.57
N CYS A 208 7.83 -14.47 8.29
CA CYS A 208 6.66 -13.92 7.61
C CYS A 208 5.95 -14.99 6.75
N PRO A 209 5.18 -15.90 7.37
CA PRO A 209 4.61 -17.08 6.69
C PRO A 209 3.60 -16.77 5.58
N ARG A 210 3.12 -15.52 5.52
CA ARG A 210 2.09 -15.04 4.59
C ARG A 210 2.63 -14.00 3.61
N ALA A 211 3.94 -14.00 3.42
CA ALA A 211 4.64 -13.22 2.41
C ALA A 211 5.43 -14.17 1.49
N TYR A 212 5.65 -13.77 0.25
CA TYR A 212 6.60 -14.43 -0.64
C TYR A 212 8.00 -14.30 -0.07
N SER A 213 8.71 -15.42 0.08
CA SER A 213 10.13 -15.39 0.49
C SER A 213 11.12 -15.61 -0.65
N TYR A 214 10.66 -16.11 -1.80
CA TYR A 214 11.41 -16.27 -3.05
C TYR A 214 10.44 -16.38 -4.24
N ALA A 215 10.98 -16.35 -5.47
CA ALA A 215 10.20 -16.15 -6.69
C ALA A 215 9.10 -17.19 -6.99
N TYR A 216 9.17 -18.41 -6.43
CA TYR A 216 8.18 -19.47 -6.69
C TYR A 216 7.43 -19.93 -5.43
N ASP A 217 7.29 -19.06 -4.42
CA ASP A 217 6.56 -19.32 -3.17
C ASP A 217 5.03 -19.10 -3.30
N ASP A 218 4.42 -19.50 -4.42
CA ASP A 218 3.03 -19.17 -4.72
C ASP A 218 2.04 -19.83 -3.75
N ALA A 219 2.26 -21.10 -3.41
CA ALA A 219 1.30 -21.96 -2.73
C ALA A 219 0.82 -21.41 -1.37
N THR A 220 1.58 -20.52 -0.75
CA THR A 220 1.28 -19.95 0.58
C THR A 220 1.31 -18.42 0.62
N SER A 221 1.51 -17.78 -0.53
CA SER A 221 1.82 -16.34 -0.57
C SER A 221 0.97 -15.54 -1.54
N THR A 222 0.26 -16.18 -2.48
CA THR A 222 -0.74 -15.49 -3.30
C THR A 222 -2.09 -15.48 -2.60
N PHE A 223 -2.70 -14.30 -2.49
CA PHE A 223 -4.01 -14.14 -1.87
C PHE A 223 -4.98 -13.46 -2.82
N THR A 224 -6.26 -13.71 -2.57
CA THR A 224 -7.30 -13.29 -3.48
C THR A 224 -8.54 -12.75 -2.77
N CYS A 225 -9.14 -11.73 -3.38
CA CYS A 225 -10.34 -11.08 -2.89
C CYS A 225 -11.11 -10.48 -4.06
N THR A 226 -12.43 -10.50 -4.01
CA THR A 226 -13.28 -9.97 -5.10
C THR A 226 -13.91 -8.67 -4.67
N SER A 227 -13.72 -7.62 -5.49
CA SER A 227 -14.36 -6.30 -5.30
C SER A 227 -14.05 -5.67 -3.94
N ALA A 228 -12.77 -5.64 -3.56
CA ALA A 228 -12.31 -5.02 -2.32
C ALA A 228 -11.61 -3.68 -2.54
N ASP A 229 -11.62 -2.87 -1.48
CA ASP A 229 -10.67 -1.80 -1.25
C ASP A 229 -9.57 -2.31 -0.31
N TYR A 230 -8.37 -1.74 -0.39
CA TYR A 230 -7.19 -2.23 0.32
C TYR A 230 -6.53 -1.14 1.16
N THR A 231 -6.15 -1.48 2.39
CA THR A 231 -5.30 -0.64 3.24
C THR A 231 -3.89 -1.22 3.30
N ILE A 232 -2.90 -0.45 2.89
CA ILE A 232 -1.48 -0.79 2.97
C ILE A 232 -0.91 -0.04 4.18
N THR A 233 -0.55 -0.76 5.23
CA THR A 233 -0.04 -0.14 6.47
C THR A 233 1.44 -0.44 6.64
N PHE A 234 2.25 0.63 6.72
CA PHE A 234 3.64 0.57 7.13
C PHE A 234 3.76 0.55 8.66
N CYS A 235 4.60 -0.32 9.20
CA CYS A 235 4.81 -0.53 10.64
C CYS A 235 3.52 -0.77 11.46
N PRO A 236 2.67 -1.77 11.13
CA PRO A 236 1.36 -1.94 11.78
C PRO A 236 1.40 -2.14 13.31
N SER A 237 2.49 -2.67 13.86
CA SER A 237 2.63 -3.03 15.28
C SER A 237 3.17 -1.93 16.20
N SER A 238 3.56 -0.77 15.66
CA SER A 238 4.17 0.34 16.44
C SER A 238 3.19 1.05 17.40
N THR A 239 1.88 0.90 17.19
CA THR A 239 0.85 1.56 18.01
C THR A 239 0.60 0.90 19.37
N SER A 240 1.01 -0.35 19.56
CA SER A 240 0.78 -1.08 20.83
C SER A 240 1.91 -0.95 21.86
N GLN A 241 3.10 -0.45 21.49
CA GLN A 241 4.22 -0.38 22.43
C GLN A 241 4.30 0.92 23.25
N LYS A 242 3.54 1.97 22.88
CA LYS A 242 3.52 3.25 23.63
C LYS A 242 2.41 3.33 24.71
N ALA A 243 1.43 2.43 24.68
CA ALA A 243 0.32 2.42 25.66
C ALA A 243 0.63 1.58 26.93
N ALA A 244 1.72 0.82 26.94
CA ALA A 244 2.05 -0.11 28.03
C ALA A 244 3.41 0.22 28.69
N THR A 245 3.73 1.49 28.92
CA THR A 245 4.78 1.88 29.86
C THR A 245 4.49 3.27 30.38
N ASN A 246 3.74 3.35 31.49
CA ASN A 246 3.87 4.34 32.56
C ASN A 246 2.67 4.19 33.52
N THR A 247 2.70 3.17 34.37
CA THR A 247 1.95 3.19 35.63
C THR A 247 2.79 2.47 36.68
N PRO A 248 3.49 3.20 37.56
CA PRO A 248 4.12 2.60 38.74
C PRO A 248 3.04 2.06 39.68
N PRO A 249 3.22 0.88 40.30
CA PRO A 249 2.30 0.41 41.33
C PRO A 249 2.46 1.28 42.58
N THR A 250 1.42 2.03 42.93
CA THR A 250 1.38 2.81 44.17
C THR A 250 0.97 1.90 45.32
N THR A 251 1.91 1.65 46.22
CA THR A 251 1.72 1.01 47.52
C THR A 251 0.73 1.81 48.37
N THR A 252 -0.35 1.16 48.79
CA THR A 252 -1.30 1.67 49.80
C THR A 252 -0.61 1.88 51.14
N THR A 253 -0.58 3.13 51.62
CA THR A 253 -0.38 3.43 53.04
C THR A 253 -1.38 4.50 53.46
N ASN A 254 -2.24 4.16 54.43
CA ASN A 254 -3.16 5.08 55.09
C ASN A 254 -2.38 6.01 56.03
N THR A 255 -2.64 7.32 55.98
CA THR A 255 -2.76 8.17 57.18
C THR A 255 -3.36 9.54 56.89
N THR A 256 -4.07 10.04 57.90
CA THR A 256 -4.99 11.18 58.04
C THR A 256 -4.35 12.56 58.17
N ASN A 257 -5.18 13.57 57.81
CA ASN A 257 -5.37 14.92 58.37
C ASN A 257 -4.69 16.18 57.78
N SER A 258 -5.60 17.16 57.57
CA SER A 258 -5.54 18.63 57.72
C SER A 258 -5.20 19.54 56.52
N SER A 259 -6.27 20.21 56.05
CA SER A 259 -6.45 21.67 55.81
C SER A 259 -5.37 22.50 55.12
N GLY A 260 -5.79 23.21 54.05
CA GLY A 260 -5.11 24.38 53.51
C GLY A 260 -5.84 24.96 52.29
N THR A 261 -6.54 26.06 52.48
CA THR A 261 -7.23 26.89 51.48
C THR A 261 -6.23 27.78 50.74
N GLU A 262 -6.32 27.93 49.41
CA GLU A 262 -6.03 29.20 48.73
C GLU A 262 -6.44 29.19 47.24
N SER A 263 -6.65 30.39 46.73
CA SER A 263 -7.52 30.81 45.63
C SER A 263 -6.77 31.43 44.45
N GLY A 264 -7.45 31.53 43.30
CA GLY A 264 -7.09 32.39 42.14
C GLY A 264 -6.31 31.65 41.05
N GLU A 265 -6.43 31.92 39.75
CA GLU A 265 -7.13 32.95 38.99
C GLU A 265 -7.03 32.52 37.50
N ALA A 266 -8.04 32.81 36.67
CA ALA A 266 -7.98 32.56 35.21
C ALA A 266 -7.39 33.80 34.49
N PRO A 267 -6.77 33.62 33.31
CA PRO A 267 -7.41 34.11 32.07
C PRO A 267 -7.22 33.14 30.87
N VAL A 268 -8.23 32.88 30.02
CA VAL A 268 -8.71 33.60 28.80
C VAL A 268 -7.81 33.41 27.55
N GLU A 269 -8.50 33.19 26.41
CA GLU A 269 -8.06 33.10 24.99
C GLU A 269 -7.76 31.69 24.43
N THR A 270 -8.14 31.28 23.22
CA THR A 270 -8.97 31.84 22.13
C THR A 270 -9.35 30.69 21.20
N ASN A 271 -10.50 30.82 20.56
CA ASN A 271 -11.04 29.94 19.54
C ASN A 271 -10.26 30.06 18.22
N SER A 272 -9.84 28.96 17.60
CA SER A 272 -9.69 28.91 16.14
C SER A 272 -9.63 27.48 15.62
N SER A 273 -10.82 26.96 15.34
CA SER A 273 -11.10 25.88 14.40
C SER A 273 -10.48 26.18 13.02
N TRP A 274 -9.46 25.43 12.64
CA TRP A 274 -8.98 25.32 11.26
C TRP A 274 -8.81 23.84 10.92
N LEU A 275 -9.87 23.24 10.38
CA LEU A 275 -9.77 22.02 9.59
C LEU A 275 -9.38 22.45 8.17
N PRO A 276 -8.27 21.98 7.59
CA PRO A 276 -8.08 22.09 6.16
C PRO A 276 -8.99 21.06 5.47
N LEU A 277 -9.84 21.59 4.59
CA LEU A 277 -10.67 20.84 3.66
C LEU A 277 -9.74 20.11 2.69
N PHE A 278 -9.66 18.79 2.77
CA PHE A 278 -8.97 17.99 1.76
C PHE A 278 -9.78 18.02 0.47
N SER A 279 -9.22 18.67 -0.56
CA SER A 279 -9.70 18.56 -1.93
C SER A 279 -9.37 17.16 -2.44
N THR A 280 -10.36 16.26 -2.43
CA THR A 280 -10.29 15.01 -3.19
C THR A 280 -10.43 15.37 -4.67
N GLY A 281 -9.36 15.18 -5.45
CA GLY A 281 -9.50 15.11 -6.90
C GLY A 281 -10.32 13.87 -7.24
N ASP A 282 -11.45 14.06 -7.94
CA ASP A 282 -12.29 12.96 -8.42
C ASP A 282 -11.60 12.28 -9.61
N SER A 283 -10.77 11.28 -9.33
CA SER A 283 -10.43 10.23 -10.30
C SER A 283 -11.46 9.11 -10.14
N SER A 284 -12.34 8.95 -11.14
CA SER A 284 -13.45 8.00 -11.10
C SER A 284 -12.97 6.55 -10.94
N LYS A 285 -13.42 5.87 -9.87
CA LYS A 285 -13.22 4.42 -9.64
C LYS A 285 -13.88 3.53 -10.69
N THR A 286 -14.75 4.13 -11.51
CA THR A 286 -15.58 3.45 -12.51
C THR A 286 -15.33 4.03 -13.89
N LEU A 287 -14.90 3.21 -14.83
CA LEU A 287 -15.00 3.52 -16.25
C LEU A 287 -16.43 3.16 -16.71
N SER A 288 -17.27 4.18 -16.91
CA SER A 288 -18.61 3.99 -17.43
C SER A 288 -18.56 3.80 -18.95
N SER A 289 -18.92 2.61 -19.42
CA SER A 289 -19.15 2.35 -20.86
C SER A 289 -20.29 3.21 -21.45
N CYS A 290 -21.07 3.91 -20.61
CA CYS A 290 -22.23 4.67 -21.05
C CYS A 290 -21.89 6.06 -21.67
N ASN A 291 -20.66 6.58 -21.53
CA ASN A 291 -20.29 7.87 -22.14
C ASN A 291 -20.19 7.85 -23.68
N SER A 292 -19.87 6.71 -24.29
CA SER A 292 -19.85 6.58 -25.77
C SER A 292 -21.24 6.45 -26.40
N LEU A 293 -22.27 6.10 -25.63
CA LEU A 293 -23.64 5.93 -26.13
C LEU A 293 -24.47 7.22 -26.07
N ILE A 294 -24.11 8.17 -25.20
CA ILE A 294 -24.82 9.46 -25.10
C ILE A 294 -24.59 10.34 -26.34
N VAL A 295 -23.45 10.18 -27.03
CA VAL A 295 -23.13 10.95 -28.25
C VAL A 295 -23.89 10.44 -29.49
N THR A 296 -24.45 9.22 -29.46
CA THR A 296 -25.18 8.64 -30.62
C THR A 296 -26.71 8.76 -30.50
N LEU A 297 -27.23 9.13 -29.33
CA LEU A 297 -28.66 9.35 -29.08
C LEU A 297 -29.28 10.58 -29.78
N PRO A 298 -28.59 11.72 -30.00
CA PRO A 298 -29.18 12.83 -30.75
C PRO A 298 -29.40 12.47 -32.23
N SER A 299 -28.52 11.63 -32.78
CA SER A 299 -28.52 11.25 -34.21
C SER A 299 -29.71 10.36 -34.57
N PHE A 300 -30.14 9.48 -33.66
CA PHE A 300 -31.30 8.60 -33.87
C PHE A 300 -32.64 9.33 -33.69
N LEU A 301 -32.74 10.28 -32.76
CA LEU A 301 -33.95 11.11 -32.61
C LEU A 301 -34.15 12.06 -33.79
N PHE A 302 -33.07 12.58 -34.37
CA PHE A 302 -33.16 13.46 -35.55
C PHE A 302 -33.64 12.70 -36.80
N LEU A 303 -33.20 11.45 -36.98
CA LEU A 303 -33.64 10.59 -38.09
C LEU A 303 -35.11 10.15 -37.94
N PHE A 304 -35.61 9.95 -36.72
CA PHE A 304 -37.00 9.54 -36.50
C PHE A 304 -38.02 10.67 -36.75
N LEU A 305 -37.64 11.93 -36.44
CA LEU A 305 -38.46 13.12 -36.70
C LEU A 305 -38.46 13.55 -38.18
N LEU A 306 -37.48 13.10 -38.97
CA LEU A 306 -37.42 13.35 -40.43
C LEU A 306 -38.24 12.34 -41.25
N TYR A 307 -38.70 11.24 -40.65
CA TYR A 307 -39.42 10.15 -41.32
C TYR A 307 -40.76 9.79 -40.65
N SER A 308 -41.37 10.72 -39.91
CA SER A 308 -42.77 10.62 -39.42
C SER A 308 -43.62 11.74 -40.01
#